data_AF-A0A383AV51-F1
#
_entry.id   AF-A0A383AV51-F1
#
_cell.length_a   1.000
_cell.length_b   1.000
_cell.length_c   1.000
_cell.angle_alpha   90.00
_cell.angle_beta   90.00
_cell.angle_gamma   90.00
#
_symmetry.space_group_name_H-M   'P 1'
#
loop_
_entity.id
_entity.type
_entity.pdbx_description
1 polymer ?
#
loop_
_entity_poly.entity_id
_entity_poly.type
_entity_poly.pdbx_seq_one_letter_code
_entity_poly.pdbx_strand_id
1 'polypeptide(L)'
;MRISILILLLLALGACTIKPVETVYFEDEDRTRFTTKTLKAKKRHKEIELVAMKDCRGKVICTDEDIKLTIKHADRFSFFKGKDLQMETEQGTVDLNERDYSTSYNIRAKSKDGTDGVLTEKFLIWVPESDFRKAAHAQNVMLNIGDYSFKLPGEGRTPWQILMDKGRLLEIMDEE
;
A
#
# COMPACT_ATOMS: atom_id res chain seq x y z
N MET A 1 40.02 -15.39 -21.47
CA MET A 1 38.94 -14.58 -22.10
C MET A 1 37.63 -15.34 -22.36
N ARG A 2 37.30 -16.42 -21.63
CA ARG A 2 36.01 -17.13 -21.81
C ARG A 2 35.16 -17.28 -20.53
N ILE A 3 35.70 -16.92 -19.36
CA ILE A 3 35.00 -17.06 -18.07
C ILE A 3 34.29 -15.75 -17.68
N SER A 4 34.85 -14.59 -18.07
CA SER A 4 34.28 -13.28 -17.75
C SER A 4 32.96 -12.97 -18.48
N ILE A 5 32.66 -13.68 -19.58
CA ILE A 5 31.42 -13.50 -20.36
C ILE A 5 30.26 -14.29 -19.73
N LEU A 6 30.52 -15.39 -19.02
CA LEU A 6 29.48 -16.17 -18.35
C LEU A 6 28.88 -15.45 -17.13
N ILE A 7 29.65 -14.60 -16.46
CA ILE A 7 29.19 -13.87 -15.26
C ILE A 7 28.27 -12.69 -15.65
N LEU A 8 28.44 -12.11 -16.84
CA LEU A 8 27.52 -11.07 -17.32
C LEU A 8 26.15 -11.62 -17.78
N LEU A 9 26.07 -12.87 -18.23
CA LEU A 9 24.80 -13.48 -18.64
C LEU A 9 23.94 -13.99 -17.47
N LEU A 10 24.53 -14.25 -16.30
CA LEU A 10 23.81 -14.68 -15.09
C LEU A 10 23.12 -13.52 -14.34
N LEU A 11 23.49 -12.27 -14.62
CA LEU A 11 22.83 -11.09 -14.04
C LEU A 11 21.54 -10.68 -14.78
N ALA A 12 21.26 -11.27 -15.95
CA ALA A 12 20.07 -10.95 -16.75
C ALA A 12 18.82 -11.79 -16.40
N LEU A 13 18.91 -12.78 -15.51
CA LEU A 13 17.81 -13.69 -15.16
C LEU A 13 17.25 -13.49 -13.73
N GLY A 14 17.58 -12.39 -13.06
CA GLY A 14 17.25 -12.17 -11.65
C GLY A 14 16.35 -10.98 -11.32
N ALA A 15 15.85 -10.24 -12.31
CA ALA A 15 14.89 -9.18 -12.07
C ALA A 15 13.47 -9.71 -12.29
N CYS A 16 12.97 -10.56 -11.39
CA CYS A 16 11.53 -10.53 -11.12
C CYS A 16 11.23 -9.13 -10.57
N THR A 17 10.95 -8.19 -11.47
CA THR A 17 10.44 -6.88 -11.09
C THR A 17 9.10 -7.13 -10.42
N ILE A 18 9.08 -7.07 -9.08
CA ILE A 18 7.85 -7.19 -8.30
C ILE A 18 6.83 -6.24 -8.92
N LYS A 19 5.74 -6.80 -9.45
CA LYS A 19 4.72 -6.04 -10.15
C LYS A 19 4.23 -4.91 -9.25
N PRO A 20 3.99 -3.71 -9.79
CA PRO A 20 3.50 -2.60 -8.98
C PRO A 20 2.13 -2.89 -8.37
N VAL A 21 1.31 -3.70 -9.05
CA VAL A 21 0.06 -4.26 -8.52
C VAL A 21 0.06 -5.76 -8.78
N GLU A 22 -0.12 -6.54 -7.72
CA GLU A 22 -0.31 -7.98 -7.80
C GLU A 22 -1.78 -8.28 -8.09
N THR A 23 -2.04 -9.21 -9.01
CA THR A 23 -3.38 -9.64 -9.39
C THR A 23 -3.52 -11.12 -9.09
N VAL A 24 -4.54 -11.50 -8.31
CA VAL A 24 -4.81 -12.89 -7.95
C VAL A 24 -6.29 -13.17 -8.12
N TYR A 25 -6.62 -14.19 -8.91
CA TYR A 25 -7.98 -14.71 -8.98
C TYR A 25 -8.17 -15.87 -8.00
N PHE A 26 -9.22 -15.77 -7.17
CA PHE A 26 -9.62 -16.81 -6.22
C PHE A 26 -10.83 -17.55 -6.78
N GLU A 27 -10.60 -18.75 -7.32
CA GLU A 27 -11.64 -19.59 -7.96
C GLU A 27 -12.80 -19.90 -7.01
N ASP A 28 -12.51 -20.31 -5.77
CA ASP A 28 -13.53 -20.70 -4.78
C ASP A 28 -14.47 -19.54 -4.38
N GLU A 29 -14.00 -18.30 -4.50
CA GLU A 29 -14.74 -17.10 -4.12
C GLU A 29 -15.30 -16.33 -5.32
N ASP A 30 -15.01 -16.79 -6.55
CA ASP A 30 -15.29 -16.08 -7.80
C ASP A 30 -14.92 -14.58 -7.69
N ARG A 31 -13.65 -14.31 -7.34
CA ARG A 31 -13.17 -12.95 -7.04
C ARG A 31 -11.74 -12.72 -7.51
N THR A 32 -11.52 -11.61 -8.23
CA THR A 32 -10.18 -11.10 -8.54
C THR A 32 -9.77 -10.03 -7.53
N ARG A 33 -8.58 -10.17 -6.95
CA ARG A 33 -7.97 -9.20 -6.03
C ARG A 33 -6.78 -8.53 -6.68
N PHE A 34 -6.76 -7.21 -6.59
CA PHE A 34 -5.64 -6.36 -6.97
C PHE A 34 -5.01 -5.77 -5.71
N THR A 35 -3.72 -5.97 -5.49
CA THR A 35 -3.00 -5.49 -4.30
C THR A 35 -1.80 -4.65 -4.71
N THR A 36 -1.75 -3.40 -4.27
CA THR A 36 -0.63 -2.51 -4.59
C THR A 36 0.61 -2.89 -3.80
N LYS A 37 1.78 -2.68 -4.39
CA LYS A 37 3.03 -2.67 -3.63
C LYS A 37 2.97 -1.67 -2.46
N THR A 38 3.59 -2.04 -1.33
CA THR A 38 3.64 -1.23 -0.13
C THR A 38 4.27 0.14 -0.37
N LEU A 39 3.55 1.21 -0.04
CA LEU A 39 4.06 2.56 0.09
C LEU A 39 4.56 2.76 1.52
N LYS A 40 5.82 3.17 1.69
CA LYS A 40 6.38 3.54 2.99
C LYS A 40 6.50 5.04 3.11
N ALA A 41 6.08 5.60 4.25
CA ALA A 41 6.29 7.00 4.56
C ALA A 41 6.90 7.15 5.96
N LYS A 42 7.76 8.15 6.13
CA LYS A 42 8.50 8.38 7.37
C LYS A 42 8.38 9.84 7.82
N LYS A 43 8.15 10.03 9.12
CA LYS A 43 8.21 11.33 9.78
C LYS A 43 8.96 11.16 11.11
N ARG A 44 10.13 11.81 11.23
CA ARG A 44 11.05 11.62 12.36
C ARG A 44 11.41 10.13 12.52
N HIS A 45 11.20 9.53 13.70
CA HIS A 45 11.44 8.11 13.96
C HIS A 45 10.25 7.21 13.54
N LYS A 46 9.09 7.79 13.23
CA LYS A 46 7.89 7.04 12.89
C LYS A 46 7.86 6.69 11.41
N GLU A 47 7.56 5.43 11.12
CA GLU A 47 7.34 4.93 9.77
C GLU A 47 5.97 4.27 9.72
N ILE A 48 5.29 4.46 8.60
CA ILE A 48 4.02 3.84 8.30
C ILE A 48 4.11 3.13 6.95
N GLU A 49 3.33 2.07 6.82
CA GLU A 49 3.22 1.28 5.60
C GLU A 49 1.77 1.33 5.13
N LEU A 50 1.57 1.62 3.84
CA LEU A 50 0.25 1.72 3.23
C LEU A 50 0.15 0.72 2.08
N VAL A 51 -0.96 -0.02 2.05
CA VAL A 51 -1.28 -0.97 0.98
C VAL A 51 -2.74 -0.76 0.59
N ALA A 52 -3.00 -0.48 -0.69
CA ALA A 52 -4.33 -0.42 -1.24
C ALA A 52 -4.70 -1.74 -1.91
N MET A 53 -5.97 -2.12 -1.79
CA MET A 53 -6.50 -3.36 -2.32
C MET A 53 -7.86 -3.09 -2.95
N LYS A 54 -8.12 -3.70 -4.11
CA LYS A 54 -9.41 -3.68 -4.79
C LYS A 54 -9.84 -5.12 -5.04
N ASP A 55 -11.06 -5.45 -4.64
CA ASP A 55 -11.68 -6.75 -4.85
C ASP A 55 -12.79 -6.59 -5.89
N CYS A 56 -12.73 -7.39 -6.96
CA CYS A 56 -13.73 -7.42 -8.03
C CYS A 56 -14.36 -8.81 -8.09
N ARG A 57 -15.68 -8.89 -8.17
CA ARG A 57 -16.39 -10.16 -8.35
C ARG A 57 -16.20 -10.67 -9.77
N GLY A 58 -15.78 -11.92 -9.91
CA GLY A 58 -15.44 -12.58 -11.16
C GLY A 58 -14.03 -12.26 -11.66
N LYS A 59 -13.69 -12.83 -12.83
CA LYS A 59 -12.47 -12.54 -13.61
C LYS A 59 -12.60 -11.22 -14.38
N VAL A 60 -12.81 -10.11 -13.67
CA VAL A 60 -13.01 -8.78 -14.29
C VAL A 60 -12.25 -7.69 -13.55
N ILE A 61 -11.99 -6.58 -14.26
CA ILE A 61 -11.60 -5.30 -13.66
C ILE A 61 -12.87 -4.46 -13.50
N CYS A 62 -13.32 -4.33 -12.26
CA CYS A 62 -14.49 -3.57 -11.86
C CYS A 62 -14.17 -2.07 -11.68
N THR A 63 -15.20 -1.23 -11.64
CA THR A 63 -15.15 0.20 -11.30
C THR A 63 -16.16 0.50 -10.20
N ASP A 64 -15.98 1.63 -9.51
CA ASP A 64 -16.92 2.16 -8.51
C ASP A 64 -17.07 1.28 -7.26
N GLU A 65 -16.05 0.47 -6.97
CA GLU A 65 -15.92 -0.32 -5.74
C GLU A 65 -15.00 0.38 -4.74
N ASP A 66 -15.26 0.20 -3.44
CA ASP A 66 -14.41 0.76 -2.40
C ASP A 66 -12.99 0.19 -2.46
N ILE A 67 -12.02 1.08 -2.29
CA ILE A 67 -10.62 0.73 -2.15
C ILE A 67 -10.32 0.49 -0.68
N LYS A 68 -9.93 -0.74 -0.38
CA LYS A 68 -9.52 -1.13 0.96
C LYS A 68 -8.08 -0.69 1.19
N LEU A 69 -7.92 0.40 1.94
CA LEU A 69 -6.63 0.94 2.34
C LEU A 69 -6.23 0.40 3.71
N THR A 70 -5.11 -0.31 3.75
CA THR A 70 -4.46 -0.74 4.99
C THR A 70 -3.35 0.24 5.34
N ILE A 71 -3.36 0.76 6.57
CA ILE A 71 -2.25 1.56 7.13
C ILE A 71 -1.69 0.82 8.34
N LYS A 72 -0.39 0.56 8.35
CA LYS A 72 0.30 -0.14 9.43
C LYS A 72 1.38 0.72 10.06
N HIS A 73 1.56 0.54 11.36
CA HIS A 73 2.71 1.04 12.11
C HIS A 73 3.19 -0.06 13.05
N ALA A 74 4.51 -0.20 13.19
CA ALA A 74 5.11 -1.18 14.08
C ALA A 74 6.20 -0.50 14.91
N ASP A 75 5.99 -0.45 16.23
CA ASP A 75 6.91 0.13 17.21
C ASP A 75 6.59 -0.42 18.62
N ARG A 76 7.29 0.03 19.65
CA ARG A 76 7.08 -0.44 21.03
C ARG A 76 5.82 0.12 21.67
N PHE A 77 5.41 1.31 21.24
CA PHE A 77 4.31 2.06 21.82
C PHE A 77 3.21 2.30 20.80
N SER A 78 1.97 2.40 21.27
CA SER A 78 0.84 2.77 20.43
C SER A 78 1.01 4.19 19.89
N PHE A 79 0.76 4.31 18.60
CA PHE A 79 0.79 5.55 17.84
C PHE A 79 -0.58 5.88 17.26
N PHE A 80 -1.32 4.89 16.75
CA PHE A 80 -2.58 5.07 16.05
C PHE A 80 -3.78 5.27 16.96
N LYS A 81 -3.79 4.61 18.13
CA LYS A 81 -4.95 4.59 19.02
C LYS A 81 -5.42 6.01 19.38
N GLY A 82 -6.71 6.28 19.14
CA GLY A 82 -7.37 7.54 19.50
C GLY A 82 -6.99 8.74 18.63
N LYS A 83 -6.35 8.54 17.47
CA LYS A 83 -6.00 9.62 16.53
C LYS A 83 -6.94 9.63 15.34
N ASP A 84 -7.32 10.81 14.88
CA ASP A 84 -8.05 10.96 13.62
C ASP A 84 -7.09 10.83 12.42
N LEU A 85 -7.64 10.34 11.30
CA LEU A 85 -6.89 10.16 10.06
C LEU A 85 -7.61 10.85 8.91
N GLN A 86 -6.85 11.61 8.14
CA GLN A 86 -7.31 12.20 6.88
C GLN A 86 -6.15 12.33 5.91
N MET A 87 -6.45 12.27 4.62
CA MET A 87 -5.51 12.66 3.57
C MET A 87 -5.85 14.04 3.04
N GLU A 88 -4.87 14.93 3.04
CA GLU A 88 -4.98 16.25 2.43
C GLU A 88 -4.28 16.27 1.09
N THR A 89 -4.97 16.80 0.09
CA THR A 89 -4.50 16.96 -1.28
C THR A 89 -4.85 18.35 -1.79
N GLU A 90 -4.29 18.78 -2.91
CA GLU A 90 -4.74 20.00 -3.57
C GLU A 90 -6.20 19.93 -4.08
N GLN A 91 -6.78 18.73 -4.19
CA GLN A 91 -8.15 18.48 -4.63
C GLN A 91 -9.15 18.41 -3.47
N GLY A 92 -8.69 18.62 -2.23
CA GLY A 92 -9.49 18.55 -1.01
C GLY A 92 -9.03 17.47 -0.04
N THR A 93 -9.86 17.26 0.98
CA THR A 93 -9.60 16.31 2.08
C THR A 93 -10.37 15.01 1.85
N VAL A 94 -9.71 13.88 2.08
CA VAL A 94 -10.30 12.55 2.13
C VAL A 94 -10.34 12.10 3.58
N ASP A 95 -11.55 11.90 4.11
CA ASP A 95 -11.75 11.37 5.47
C ASP A 95 -11.42 9.87 5.50
N LEU A 96 -10.71 9.43 6.54
CA LEU A 96 -10.28 8.05 6.74
C LEU A 96 -10.69 7.52 8.12
N ASN A 97 -11.72 8.11 8.75
CA ASN A 97 -12.17 7.74 10.09
C ASN A 97 -13.20 6.60 10.12
N GLU A 98 -13.82 6.26 8.98
CA GLU A 98 -14.60 5.03 8.83
C GLU A 98 -13.65 3.83 8.63
N ARG A 99 -13.30 3.16 9.73
CA ARG A 99 -12.23 2.16 9.74
C ARG A 99 -12.33 1.15 10.86
N ASP A 100 -11.70 -0.01 10.64
CA ASP A 100 -11.41 -0.98 11.67
C ASP A 100 -9.99 -0.80 12.21
N TYR A 101 -9.86 -0.79 13.54
CA TYR A 101 -8.58 -0.78 14.23
C TYR A 101 -8.26 -2.16 14.81
N SER A 102 -7.05 -2.64 14.58
CA SER A 102 -6.56 -3.90 15.14
C SER A 102 -5.10 -3.79 15.55
N THR A 103 -4.70 -4.64 16.48
CA THR A 103 -3.32 -4.69 16.98
C THR A 103 -2.85 -6.13 17.13
N SER A 104 -1.55 -6.33 16.97
CA SER A 104 -0.87 -7.55 17.40
C SER A 104 0.42 -7.20 18.15
N TYR A 105 0.83 -8.06 19.07
CA TYR A 105 2.07 -7.86 19.82
C TYR A 105 2.98 -9.08 19.66
N ASN A 106 4.25 -8.82 19.35
CA ASN A 106 5.27 -9.85 19.26
C ASN A 106 6.41 -9.54 20.24
N ILE A 107 6.50 -10.36 21.29
CA ILE A 107 7.52 -10.22 22.34
C ILE A 107 8.95 -10.49 21.85
N ARG A 108 9.13 -11.30 20.80
CA ARG A 108 10.44 -11.68 20.25
C ARG A 108 10.92 -10.75 19.14
N ALA A 109 10.02 -9.92 18.60
CA ALA A 109 10.37 -8.96 17.58
C ALA A 109 11.22 -7.84 18.18
N LYS A 110 12.22 -7.38 17.42
CA LYS A 110 13.08 -6.25 17.78
C LYS A 110 12.54 -4.97 17.19
N SER A 111 12.38 -3.96 18.04
CA SER A 111 12.07 -2.60 17.63
C SER A 111 13.25 -1.94 16.91
N LYS A 112 13.03 -0.79 16.27
CA LYS A 112 14.09 0.01 15.62
C LYS A 112 15.20 0.45 16.57
N ASP A 113 14.91 0.54 17.87
CA ASP A 113 15.88 0.86 18.93
C ASP A 113 16.65 -0.37 19.46
N GLY A 114 16.37 -1.58 18.93
CA GLY A 114 17.00 -2.83 19.35
C GLY A 114 16.36 -3.50 20.58
N THR A 115 15.32 -2.90 21.16
CA THR A 115 14.60 -3.49 22.30
C THR A 115 13.61 -4.55 21.85
N ASP A 116 13.40 -5.55 22.69
CA ASP A 116 12.36 -6.57 22.48
C ASP A 116 10.95 -6.01 22.67
N GLY A 117 10.00 -6.61 21.96
CA GLY A 117 8.60 -6.26 22.02
C GLY A 117 8.22 -5.24 20.95
N VAL A 118 7.40 -5.68 19.99
CA VAL A 118 6.83 -4.81 18.95
C VAL A 118 5.32 -4.93 18.95
N LEU A 119 4.65 -3.80 19.16
CA LEU A 119 3.23 -3.59 18.89
C LEU A 119 3.08 -3.20 17.41
N THR A 120 2.35 -4.01 16.66
CA THR A 120 1.91 -3.67 15.32
C THR A 120 0.47 -3.20 15.37
N GLU A 121 0.24 -1.98 14.95
CA GLU A 121 -1.08 -1.38 14.80
C GLU A 121 -1.47 -1.37 13.33
N LYS A 122 -2.74 -1.64 13.05
CA LYS A 122 -3.30 -1.67 11.70
C LYS A 122 -4.66 -0.97 11.69
N PHE A 123 -4.79 0.00 10.80
CA PHE A 123 -6.09 0.48 10.33
C PHE A 123 -6.47 -0.20 9.02
N LEU A 124 -7.75 -0.54 8.91
CA LEU A 124 -8.37 -1.00 7.69
C LEU A 124 -9.50 -0.04 7.33
N ILE A 125 -9.36 0.66 6.23
CA ILE A 125 -10.24 1.75 5.82
C ILE A 125 -10.84 1.39 4.47
N TRP A 126 -12.15 1.64 4.30
CA TRP A 126 -12.82 1.57 3.00
C TRP A 126 -12.91 2.99 2.47
N VAL A 127 -12.28 3.24 1.31
CA VAL A 127 -12.25 4.57 0.70
C VAL A 127 -12.98 4.47 -0.64
N PRO A 128 -14.02 5.29 -0.90
CA PRO A 128 -14.66 5.33 -2.21
C PRO A 128 -13.64 5.52 -3.33
N GLU A 129 -13.81 4.83 -4.45
CA GLU A 129 -12.84 4.90 -5.57
C GLU A 129 -12.61 6.34 -6.04
N SER A 130 -13.67 7.16 -6.07
CA SER A 130 -13.62 8.56 -6.45
C SER A 130 -12.73 9.41 -5.54
N ASP A 131 -12.77 9.17 -4.23
CA ASP A 131 -11.94 9.85 -3.25
C ASP A 131 -10.51 9.32 -3.24
N PHE A 132 -10.34 8.00 -3.37
CA PHE A 132 -9.02 7.39 -3.48
C PHE A 132 -8.28 7.89 -4.74
N ARG A 133 -9.01 8.09 -5.85
CA ARG A 133 -8.47 8.64 -7.10
C ARG A 133 -7.88 10.05 -6.91
N LYS A 134 -8.49 10.90 -6.08
CA LYS A 134 -7.94 12.22 -5.73
C LYS A 134 -6.55 12.06 -5.11
N ALA A 135 -6.42 11.16 -4.14
CA ALA A 135 -5.15 10.87 -3.49
C ALA A 135 -4.14 10.13 -4.41
N ALA A 136 -4.59 9.29 -5.34
CA ALA A 136 -3.70 8.58 -6.25
C ALA A 136 -3.03 9.52 -7.28
N HIS A 137 -3.78 10.49 -7.81
CA HIS A 137 -3.33 11.39 -8.88
C HIS A 137 -2.89 12.78 -8.41
N ALA A 138 -3.09 13.12 -7.13
CA ALA A 138 -2.67 14.40 -6.60
C ALA A 138 -1.15 14.62 -6.73
N GLN A 139 -0.72 15.86 -6.92
CA GLN A 139 0.69 16.25 -6.91
C GLN A 139 1.29 16.12 -5.51
N ASN A 140 0.55 16.57 -4.49
CA ASN A 140 0.97 16.49 -3.10
C ASN A 140 -0.10 15.81 -2.26
N VAL A 141 0.34 14.83 -1.45
CA VAL A 141 -0.55 14.16 -0.51
C VAL A 141 0.11 14.14 0.85
N MET A 142 -0.62 14.65 1.84
CA MET A 142 -0.24 14.61 3.24
C MET A 142 -1.23 13.70 3.97
N LEU A 143 -0.73 12.59 4.52
CA LEU A 143 -1.50 11.77 5.44
C LEU A 143 -1.31 12.29 6.86
N ASN A 144 -2.37 12.80 7.45
CA ASN A 144 -2.40 13.29 8.81
C ASN A 144 -2.90 12.18 9.75
N ILE A 145 -2.18 11.96 10.85
CA ILE A 145 -2.47 10.99 11.89
C ILE A 145 -2.35 11.72 13.23
N GLY A 146 -3.46 12.28 13.72
CA GLY A 146 -3.45 13.30 14.78
C GLY A 146 -2.47 14.42 14.42
N ASP A 147 -1.53 14.74 15.33
CA ASP A 147 -0.56 15.83 15.13
C ASP A 147 0.60 15.53 14.16
N TYR A 148 0.60 14.37 13.50
CA TYR A 148 1.68 13.94 12.61
C TYR A 148 1.26 13.94 11.14
N SER A 149 1.96 14.73 10.32
CA SER A 149 1.77 14.75 8.87
C SER A 149 2.88 14.01 8.13
N PHE A 150 2.52 12.98 7.38
CA PHE A 150 3.39 12.18 6.53
C PHE A 150 3.21 12.59 5.07
N LYS A 151 4.29 13.01 4.41
CA LYS A 151 4.27 13.23 2.96
C LYS A 151 4.26 11.88 2.24
N LEU A 152 3.25 11.63 1.40
CA LEU A 152 3.21 10.43 0.57
C LEU A 152 3.85 10.76 -0.80
N PRO A 153 5.04 10.20 -1.11
CA PRO A 153 5.76 10.55 -2.33
C PRO A 153 5.00 10.10 -3.57
N GLY A 154 5.03 10.91 -4.65
CA GLY A 154 4.37 10.60 -5.92
C GLY A 154 4.86 9.27 -6.52
N GLU A 155 6.17 9.03 -6.53
CA GLU A 155 6.75 7.76 -7.00
C GLU A 155 6.22 6.54 -6.25
N GLY A 156 6.01 6.69 -4.93
CA GLY A 156 5.44 5.64 -4.09
C GLY A 156 3.96 5.37 -4.37
N ARG A 157 3.25 6.32 -4.99
CA ARG A 157 1.82 6.24 -5.36
C ARG A 157 1.61 5.77 -6.81
N THR A 158 2.67 5.51 -7.59
CA THR A 158 2.54 4.91 -8.93
C THR A 158 1.68 3.62 -8.93
N PRO A 159 1.84 2.69 -7.97
CA PRO A 159 0.93 1.55 -7.83
C PRO A 159 -0.55 1.92 -7.65
N TRP A 160 -0.84 3.00 -6.93
CA TRP A 160 -2.20 3.46 -6.70
C TRP A 160 -2.82 4.02 -7.98
N GLN A 161 -2.04 4.75 -8.77
CA GLN A 161 -2.46 5.25 -10.07
C GLN A 161 -2.73 4.11 -11.05
N ILE A 162 -1.90 3.06 -11.03
CA ILE A 162 -2.13 1.85 -11.84
C ILE A 162 -3.42 1.17 -11.40
N LEU A 163 -3.62 0.97 -10.09
CA LEU A 163 -4.84 0.35 -9.56
C LEU A 163 -6.12 1.08 -10.02
N MET A 164 -6.08 2.41 -10.21
CA MET A 164 -7.21 3.23 -10.66
C MET A 164 -7.39 3.28 -12.18
N ASP A 165 -6.45 2.72 -12.95
CA ASP A 165 -6.41 2.78 -14.40
C ASP A 165 -6.50 1.37 -15.00
N LYS A 166 -7.67 1.05 -15.57
CA LYS A 166 -7.94 -0.25 -16.19
C LYS A 166 -6.95 -0.58 -17.31
N GLY A 167 -6.57 0.40 -18.13
CA GLY A 167 -5.62 0.18 -19.23
C GLY A 167 -4.26 -0.22 -18.70
N ARG A 168 -3.77 0.50 -17.69
CA ARG A 168 -2.49 0.21 -17.04
C ARG A 168 -2.48 -1.08 -16.24
N LEU A 169 -3.62 -1.49 -15.67
CA LEU A 169 -3.76 -2.81 -15.05
C LEU A 169 -3.60 -3.92 -16.08
N LEU A 170 -4.25 -3.81 -17.24
CA LEU A 170 -4.14 -4.81 -18.31
C LEU A 170 -2.70 -4.95 -18.82
N GLU A 171 -1.94 -3.86 -18.91
CA GLU A 171 -0.53 -3.88 -19.35
C GLU A 171 0.41 -4.67 -18.42
N ILE A 172 0.04 -4.85 -17.14
CA ILE A 172 0.89 -5.52 -16.13
C ILE A 172 0.37 -6.90 -15.71
N MET A 173 -0.85 -7.24 -16.12
CA MET A 173 -1.39 -8.59 -15.94
C MET A 173 -0.61 -9.55 -16.83
N ASP A 174 -0.41 -10.78 -16.37
CA ASP A 174 0.19 -11.80 -17.23
C ASP A 174 -0.78 -12.08 -18.40
N GLU A 175 -0.24 -12.36 -19.59
CA GLU A 175 -1.05 -12.90 -20.68
C GLU A 175 -1.61 -14.25 -20.22
N GLU A 176 -2.95 -14.37 -20.16
CA GLU A 176 -3.65 -15.63 -19.90
C GLU A 176 -3.61 -16.56 -21.13
#